data_AF-S8BVL4-F1
#
_entry.id   AF-S8BVL4-F1
#
_cell.length_a   1.000
_cell.length_b   1.000
_cell.length_c   1.000
_cell.angle_alpha   90.00
_cell.angle_beta   90.00
_cell.angle_gamma   90.00
#
_symmetry.space_group_name_H-M   'P 1'
#
loop_
_entity.id
_entity.type
_entity.pdbx_description
1 polymer ?
#
loop_
_entity_poly.entity_id
_entity_poly.type
_entity_poly.pdbx_seq_one_letter_code
_entity_poly.pdbx_strand_id
1 'polypeptide(L)'
;SLSFRPRPVRIPRRLKSSPIFASLKERLGDVKKTWCDLTNLNYWVVKDYCRLVSSVNALEIGIQKLSDEQLRSKTLEFRCRLNQGDTLAHIQAEAFAVVREAAKRKLGMRHFDVQIIGGAVLHDGSIAEMKTGEGKTLVSTLAAYLNALSGEGVH
;
A
#
# COMPACT_ATOMS: atom_id res chain seq x y z
N SER A 1 -23.01 17.32 -86.14
CA SER A 1 -22.24 16.38 -85.29
C SER A 1 -22.32 16.86 -83.84
N LEU A 2 -23.30 16.35 -83.09
CA LEU A 2 -23.57 16.72 -81.69
C LEU A 2 -22.59 16.01 -80.75
N SER A 3 -21.69 16.75 -80.11
CA SER A 3 -20.76 16.23 -79.10
C SER A 3 -21.37 16.37 -77.70
N PHE A 4 -21.92 15.28 -77.19
CA PHE A 4 -22.30 15.15 -75.78
C PHE A 4 -21.05 15.08 -74.90
N ARG A 5 -20.87 16.03 -73.98
CA ARG A 5 -19.96 15.88 -72.84
C ARG A 5 -20.78 15.53 -71.59
N PRO A 6 -20.45 14.46 -70.84
CA PRO A 6 -21.13 14.19 -69.58
C PRO A 6 -20.66 15.17 -68.49
N ARG A 7 -21.58 15.60 -67.63
CA ARG A 7 -21.27 16.40 -66.43
C ARG A 7 -20.68 15.49 -65.34
N PRO A 8 -19.70 15.94 -64.55
CA PRO A 8 -19.14 15.13 -63.48
C PRO A 8 -20.14 15.00 -62.32
N VAL A 9 -20.27 13.79 -61.79
CA VAL A 9 -21.07 13.47 -60.59
C VAL A 9 -20.37 14.05 -59.36
N ARG A 10 -21.07 14.88 -58.59
CA ARG A 10 -20.57 15.39 -57.29
C ARG A 10 -20.70 14.30 -56.22
N ILE A 11 -19.57 13.81 -55.70
CA ILE A 11 -19.52 12.95 -54.52
C ILE A 11 -19.78 13.82 -53.27
N PRO A 12 -20.65 13.43 -52.32
CA PRO A 12 -20.86 14.21 -51.11
C PRO A 12 -19.62 14.19 -50.21
N ARG A 13 -19.26 15.35 -49.64
CA ARG A 13 -18.19 15.49 -48.66
C ARG A 13 -18.52 14.67 -47.41
N ARG A 14 -17.59 13.81 -47.00
CA ARG A 14 -17.62 13.04 -45.75
C ARG A 14 -17.81 14.00 -44.57
N LEU A 15 -18.92 13.87 -43.84
CA LEU A 15 -19.21 14.62 -42.61
C LEU A 15 -18.08 14.38 -41.60
N LYS A 16 -17.37 15.45 -41.21
CA LYS A 16 -16.42 15.40 -40.10
C LYS A 16 -17.22 15.28 -38.80
N SER A 17 -16.97 14.23 -38.04
CA SER A 17 -17.56 14.01 -36.71
C SER A 17 -17.30 15.23 -35.81
N SER A 18 -18.37 15.76 -35.22
CA SER A 18 -18.35 16.96 -34.38
C SER A 18 -17.49 16.77 -33.11
N PRO A 19 -16.74 17.80 -32.66
CA PRO A 19 -15.83 17.70 -31.51
C PRO A 19 -16.54 17.40 -30.17
N ILE A 20 -17.85 17.65 -30.10
CA ILE A 20 -18.69 17.40 -28.92
C ILE A 20 -18.71 15.91 -28.55
N PHE A 21 -18.74 15.01 -29.54
CA PHE A 21 -18.76 13.57 -29.31
C PHE A 21 -17.43 13.03 -28.76
N ALA A 22 -16.31 13.68 -29.09
CA ALA A 22 -14.99 13.30 -28.56
C ALA A 22 -14.89 13.64 -27.06
N SER A 23 -15.29 14.86 -26.68
CA SER A 23 -15.26 15.31 -25.27
C SER A 23 -16.21 14.53 -24.36
N LEU A 24 -17.39 14.14 -24.87
CA LEU A 24 -18.32 13.29 -24.11
C LEU A 24 -17.74 11.89 -23.87
N LYS A 25 -17.02 11.34 -24.86
CA LYS A 25 -16.38 10.02 -24.76
C LYS A 25 -15.20 10.03 -23.78
N GLU A 26 -14.41 11.10 -23.76
CA GLU A 26 -13.36 11.31 -22.74
C GLU A 26 -13.96 11.39 -21.33
N ARG A 27 -15.01 12.21 -21.15
CA ARG A 27 -15.70 12.33 -19.84
C ARG A 27 -16.31 11.01 -19.37
N LEU A 28 -16.91 10.24 -20.28
CA LEU A 28 -17.44 8.90 -19.98
C LEU A 28 -16.32 7.91 -19.61
N GLY A 29 -15.16 8.02 -20.25
CA GLY A 29 -13.98 7.22 -19.93
C GLY A 29 -13.44 7.50 -18.52
N ASP A 30 -13.36 8.77 -18.14
CA ASP A 30 -12.89 9.20 -16.82
C ASP A 30 -13.85 8.80 -15.69
N VAL A 31 -15.16 8.89 -15.94
CA VAL A 31 -16.19 8.40 -15.02
C VAL A 31 -16.05 6.88 -14.87
N LYS A 32 -15.89 6.13 -15.97
CA LYS A 32 -15.75 4.67 -15.90
C LYS A 32 -14.48 4.24 -15.18
N LYS A 33 -13.37 4.96 -15.35
CA LYS A 33 -12.12 4.75 -14.62
C LYS A 33 -12.31 5.05 -13.13
N THR A 34 -12.92 6.19 -12.79
CA THR A 34 -13.25 6.56 -11.40
C THR A 34 -14.14 5.50 -10.72
N TRP A 35 -15.12 4.95 -11.45
CA TRP A 35 -15.96 3.86 -10.96
C TRP A 35 -15.19 2.54 -10.82
N CYS A 36 -14.29 2.20 -11.76
CA CYS A 36 -13.41 1.04 -11.63
C CYS A 36 -12.43 1.17 -10.45
N ASP A 37 -11.85 2.35 -10.24
CA ASP A 37 -10.96 2.66 -9.11
C ASP A 37 -11.71 2.60 -7.78
N LEU A 38 -13.00 3.00 -7.76
CA LEU A 38 -13.88 2.83 -6.62
C LEU A 38 -14.13 1.35 -6.30
N THR A 39 -14.23 0.49 -7.32
CA THR A 39 -14.43 -0.96 -7.17
C THR A 39 -13.16 -1.78 -6.95
N ASN A 40 -11.98 -1.19 -7.15
CA ASN A 40 -10.73 -1.92 -7.02
C ASN A 40 -10.28 -1.95 -5.55
N LEU A 41 -10.77 -2.95 -4.81
CA LEU A 41 -10.49 -3.18 -3.38
C LEU A 41 -8.99 -3.09 -3.04
N ASN A 42 -8.12 -3.49 -3.98
CA ASN A 42 -6.67 -3.45 -3.79
C ASN A 42 -6.11 -2.03 -3.63
N TYR A 43 -6.68 -1.02 -4.32
CA TYR A 43 -6.19 0.35 -4.23
C TYR A 43 -6.33 0.93 -2.81
N TRP A 44 -7.47 0.70 -2.17
CA TRP A 44 -7.75 1.18 -0.82
C TRP A 44 -6.92 0.46 0.24
N VAL A 45 -6.77 -0.86 0.10
CA VAL A 45 -5.91 -1.67 0.97
C VAL A 45 -4.45 -1.20 0.91
N VAL A 46 -3.90 -0.98 -0.29
CA VAL A 46 -2.55 -0.44 -0.45
C VAL A 46 -2.40 0.94 0.18
N LYS A 47 -3.43 1.79 0.02
CA LYS A 47 -3.44 3.14 0.61
C LYS A 47 -3.40 3.12 2.13
N ASP A 48 -4.08 2.17 2.77
CA ASP A 48 -4.05 2.03 4.23
C ASP A 48 -2.68 1.57 4.73
N TYR A 49 -2.03 0.64 4.02
CA TYR A 49 -0.65 0.28 4.36
C TYR A 49 0.33 1.45 4.16
N CYS A 50 0.14 2.31 3.16
CA CYS A 50 0.95 3.52 3.01
C CYS A 50 0.79 4.49 4.20
N ARG A 51 -0.40 4.57 4.80
CA ARG A 51 -0.62 5.35 6.03
C ARG A 51 0.14 4.74 7.20
N LEU A 52 0.09 3.42 7.36
CA LEU A 52 0.87 2.71 8.37
C LEU A 52 2.37 2.99 8.22
N VAL A 53 2.91 2.88 7.00
CA VAL A 53 4.32 3.21 6.69
C VAL A 53 4.66 4.63 7.14
N SER A 54 3.79 5.59 6.84
CA SER A 54 3.99 6.99 7.23
C SER A 54 4.07 7.15 8.74
N SER A 55 3.19 6.46 9.49
CA SER A 55 3.20 6.43 10.96
C SER A 55 4.48 5.79 11.51
N VAL A 56 4.93 4.66 10.94
CA VAL A 56 6.19 4.00 11.35
C VAL A 56 7.39 4.92 11.11
N ASN A 57 7.44 5.58 9.95
CA ASN A 57 8.51 6.51 9.59
C ASN A 57 8.55 7.72 10.52
N ALA A 58 7.38 8.25 10.93
CA ALA A 58 7.31 9.36 11.88
C ALA A 58 7.85 8.98 13.28
N LEU A 59 7.68 7.73 13.70
CA LEU A 59 8.17 7.23 15.00
C LEU A 59 9.67 6.93 15.01
N GLU A 60 10.30 6.76 13.84
CA GLU A 60 11.71 6.32 13.71
C GLU A 60 12.68 7.18 14.52
N ILE A 61 12.58 8.50 14.44
CA ILE A 61 13.48 9.43 15.16
C ILE A 61 13.33 9.28 16.68
N GLY A 62 12.10 9.04 17.17
CA GLY A 62 11.84 8.83 18.59
C GLY A 62 12.41 7.50 19.08
N ILE A 63 12.16 6.43 18.34
CA ILE A 63 12.61 5.08 18.68
C ILE A 63 14.15 4.96 18.59
N GLN A 64 14.78 5.62 17.62
CA GLN A 64 16.24 5.61 17.46
C GLN A 64 16.97 6.16 18.70
N LYS A 65 16.36 7.10 19.42
CA LYS A 65 16.95 7.71 20.63
C LYS A 65 16.91 6.79 21.85
N LEU A 66 16.14 5.71 21.82
CA LEU A 66 15.99 4.80 22.94
C LEU A 66 17.28 3.98 23.16
N SER A 67 17.63 3.70 24.41
CA SER A 67 18.67 2.72 24.74
C SER A 67 18.19 1.29 24.43
N ASP A 68 19.11 0.32 24.40
CA ASP A 68 18.75 -1.09 24.20
C ASP A 68 17.80 -1.60 25.31
N GLU A 69 17.94 -1.09 26.54
CA GLU A 69 17.07 -1.42 27.67
C GLU A 69 15.67 -0.81 27.52
N GLN A 70 15.59 0.45 27.08
CA GLN A 70 14.32 1.12 26.80
C GLN A 70 13.59 0.45 25.63
N LEU A 71 14.32 0.07 24.58
CA LEU A 71 13.75 -0.64 23.43
C LEU A 71 13.20 -2.02 23.82
N ARG A 72 13.86 -2.74 24.73
CA ARG A 72 13.33 -3.99 25.30
C ARG A 72 12.08 -3.74 26.15
N SER A 73 12.11 -2.68 26.96
CA SER A 73 11.00 -2.32 27.87
C SER A 73 9.70 -2.00 27.12
N LYS A 74 9.77 -1.53 25.86
CA LYS A 74 8.59 -1.36 24.99
C LYS A 74 7.75 -2.62 24.85
N THR A 75 8.36 -3.81 24.88
CA THR A 75 7.61 -5.08 24.83
C THR A 75 6.69 -5.24 26.04
N LEU A 76 7.15 -4.86 27.23
CA LEU A 76 6.34 -4.91 28.45
C LEU A 76 5.24 -3.85 28.42
N GLU A 77 5.56 -2.65 27.91
CA GLU A 77 4.59 -1.56 27.71
C GLU A 77 3.45 -2.00 26.78
N PHE A 78 3.76 -2.60 25.64
CA PHE A 78 2.75 -3.09 24.70
C PHE A 78 1.84 -4.15 25.32
N ARG A 79 2.41 -5.15 26.01
CA ARG A 79 1.62 -6.16 26.73
C ARG A 79 0.69 -5.52 27.78
N CYS A 80 1.20 -4.54 28.52
CA CYS A 80 0.40 -3.80 29.49
C CYS A 80 -0.77 -3.07 28.82
N ARG A 81 -0.52 -2.37 27.70
CA ARG A 81 -1.54 -1.67 26.92
C ARG A 81 -2.60 -2.62 26.36
N LEU A 82 -2.20 -3.77 25.81
CA LEU A 82 -3.14 -4.79 25.34
C LEU A 82 -4.03 -5.31 26.48
N ASN A 83 -3.47 -5.52 27.66
CA ASN A 83 -4.25 -5.91 28.86
C ASN A 83 -5.22 -4.80 29.33
N GLN A 84 -4.94 -3.54 29.00
CA GLN A 84 -5.81 -2.40 29.29
C GLN A 84 -6.90 -2.19 28.22
N GLY A 85 -6.93 -2.99 27.16
CA GLY A 85 -7.94 -2.96 26.11
C GLY A 85 -7.48 -2.32 24.79
N ASP A 86 -6.20 -1.97 24.64
CA ASP A 86 -5.68 -1.62 23.32
C ASP A 86 -5.73 -2.83 22.38
N THR A 87 -5.97 -2.56 21.10
CA THR A 87 -5.91 -3.59 20.05
C THR A 87 -4.53 -3.65 19.43
N LEU A 88 -4.20 -4.76 18.75
CA LEU A 88 -2.96 -4.86 17.98
C LEU A 88 -2.84 -3.75 16.93
N ALA A 89 -3.96 -3.34 16.32
CA ALA A 89 -4.00 -2.22 15.39
C ALA A 89 -3.57 -0.88 16.04
N HIS A 90 -3.93 -0.64 17.31
CA HIS A 90 -3.52 0.59 18.02
C HIS A 90 -2.01 0.67 18.24
N ILE A 91 -1.33 -0.48 18.41
CA ILE A 91 0.11 -0.54 18.71
C ILE A 91 0.97 -0.91 17.49
N GLN A 92 0.37 -1.33 16.38
CA GLN A 92 1.07 -1.88 15.20
C GLN A 92 2.19 -0.98 14.69
N ALA A 93 1.93 0.32 14.51
CA ALA A 93 2.93 1.26 13.99
C ALA A 93 4.14 1.38 14.94
N GLU A 94 3.89 1.44 16.25
CA GLU A 94 4.94 1.56 17.26
C GLU A 94 5.74 0.26 17.40
N ALA A 95 5.06 -0.88 17.42
CA ALA A 95 5.69 -2.19 17.43
C ALA A 95 6.58 -2.40 16.19
N PHE A 96 6.11 -2.02 15.00
CA PHE A 96 6.89 -2.12 13.77
C PHE A 96 8.12 -1.21 13.78
N ALA A 97 8.00 0.00 14.35
CA ALA A 97 9.15 0.90 14.52
C ALA A 97 10.19 0.30 15.49
N VAL A 98 9.75 -0.34 16.58
CA VAL A 98 10.63 -1.05 17.54
C VAL A 98 11.37 -2.21 16.87
N VAL A 99 10.67 -3.06 16.11
CA VAL A 99 11.28 -4.18 15.38
C VAL A 99 12.27 -3.68 14.33
N ARG A 100 11.93 -2.61 13.59
CA ARG A 100 12.83 -1.97 12.62
C ARG A 100 14.13 -1.52 13.27
N GLU A 101 14.06 -0.83 14.41
CA GLU A 101 15.25 -0.37 15.12
C GLU A 101 16.06 -1.54 15.70
N ALA A 102 15.39 -2.58 16.22
CA ALA A 102 16.05 -3.78 16.70
C ALA A 102 16.82 -4.49 15.57
N ALA A 103 16.22 -4.66 14.39
CA ALA A 103 16.87 -5.23 13.22
C ALA A 103 18.06 -4.37 12.75
N LYS A 104 17.91 -3.05 12.74
CA LYS A 104 19.00 -2.12 12.41
C LYS A 104 20.18 -2.28 13.36
N ARG A 105 19.94 -2.40 14.67
CA ARG A 105 21.00 -2.56 15.68
C ARG A 105 21.66 -3.93 15.68
N LYS A 106 20.89 -5.00 15.51
CA LYS A 106 21.39 -6.38 15.66
C LYS A 106 21.87 -7.01 14.36
N LEU A 107 21.24 -6.65 13.24
CA LEU A 107 21.53 -7.22 11.92
C LEU A 107 22.14 -6.22 10.96
N GLY A 108 22.18 -4.92 11.32
CA GLY A 108 22.61 -3.86 10.39
C GLY A 108 21.61 -3.60 9.26
N MET A 109 20.39 -4.14 9.36
CA MET A 109 19.38 -4.08 8.30
C MET A 109 18.20 -3.22 8.77
N ARG A 110 17.99 -2.08 8.11
CA ARG A 110 16.78 -1.27 8.30
C ARG A 110 15.68 -1.78 7.37
N HIS A 111 14.51 -2.11 7.91
CA HIS A 111 13.37 -2.48 7.08
C HIS A 111 13.00 -1.37 6.09
N PHE A 112 12.81 -1.72 4.82
CA PHE A 112 12.27 -0.84 3.79
C PHE A 112 10.75 -0.68 3.94
N ASP A 113 10.20 0.35 3.31
CA ASP A 113 8.76 0.64 3.39
C ASP A 113 7.92 -0.51 2.81
N VAL A 114 8.36 -1.12 1.71
CA VAL A 114 7.73 -2.32 1.13
C VAL A 114 7.75 -3.52 2.08
N GLN A 115 8.76 -3.62 2.95
CA GLN A 115 8.87 -4.69 3.95
C GLN A 115 7.90 -4.44 5.12
N ILE A 116 7.69 -3.18 5.51
CA ILE A 116 6.65 -2.81 6.49
C ILE A 116 5.26 -3.17 5.96
N ILE A 117 4.99 -2.86 4.69
CA ILE A 117 3.72 -3.25 4.03
C ILE A 117 3.58 -4.76 4.03
N GLY A 118 4.61 -5.50 3.61
CA GLY A 118 4.59 -6.96 3.64
C GLY A 118 4.31 -7.53 5.04
N GLY A 119 4.87 -6.92 6.09
CA GLY A 119 4.61 -7.31 7.48
C GLY A 119 3.18 -7.07 7.91
N ALA A 120 2.57 -5.96 7.47
CA ALA A 120 1.16 -5.66 7.73
C ALA A 120 0.23 -6.64 6.99
N VAL A 121 0.52 -6.93 5.71
CA VAL A 121 -0.23 -7.91 4.92
C VAL A 121 -0.22 -9.30 5.58
N LEU A 122 0.94 -9.72 6.10
CA LEU A 122 1.05 -10.99 6.83
C LEU A 122 0.28 -10.97 8.16
N HIS A 123 0.30 -9.85 8.88
CA HIS A 123 -0.48 -9.67 10.10
C HIS A 123 -1.99 -9.78 9.84
N ASP A 124 -2.45 -9.20 8.72
CA ASP A 124 -3.85 -9.24 8.29
C ASP A 124 -4.29 -10.61 7.74
N GLY A 125 -3.43 -11.65 7.83
CA GLY A 125 -3.72 -13.00 7.36
C GLY A 125 -3.76 -13.14 5.83
N SER A 126 -3.23 -12.16 5.11
CA SER A 126 -3.21 -12.11 3.65
C SER A 126 -1.86 -12.55 3.07
N ILE A 127 -1.84 -12.86 1.78
CA ILE A 127 -0.62 -13.30 1.08
C ILE A 127 0.20 -12.07 0.64
N ALA A 128 1.38 -11.91 1.21
CA ALA A 128 2.33 -10.89 0.79
C ALA A 128 3.14 -11.37 -0.44
N GLU A 129 2.70 -10.96 -1.63
CA GLU A 129 3.44 -11.20 -2.87
C GLU A 129 4.65 -10.27 -2.97
N MET A 130 5.84 -10.85 -2.83
CA MET A 130 7.14 -10.18 -2.86
C MET A 130 8.09 -10.97 -3.76
N LYS A 131 9.00 -10.31 -4.47
CA LYS A 131 10.03 -10.98 -5.28
C LYS A 131 11.11 -11.61 -4.41
N THR A 132 11.81 -12.60 -4.95
CA THR A 132 13.00 -13.18 -4.30
C THR A 132 14.07 -12.11 -4.11
N GLY A 133 14.70 -12.06 -2.94
CA GLY A 133 15.70 -11.05 -2.59
C GLY A 133 15.13 -9.81 -1.89
N GLU A 134 13.81 -9.64 -1.80
CA GLU A 134 13.19 -8.51 -1.08
C GLU A 134 13.19 -8.68 0.45
N GLY A 135 13.80 -9.76 0.96
CA GLY A 135 14.00 -9.98 2.39
C GLY A 135 12.78 -10.53 3.15
N LYS A 136 12.01 -11.45 2.55
CA LYS A 136 10.81 -12.06 3.17
C LYS A 136 11.03 -12.59 4.60
N THR A 137 12.22 -13.14 4.88
CA THR A 137 12.60 -13.59 6.23
C THR A 137 12.69 -12.45 7.23
N LEU A 138 13.17 -11.28 6.82
CA LEU A 138 13.21 -10.10 7.67
C LEU A 138 11.81 -9.50 7.85
N VAL A 139 10.95 -9.61 6.81
CA VAL A 139 9.54 -9.17 6.87
C VAL A 139 8.73 -9.96 7.89
N SER A 140 8.89 -11.28 7.95
CA SER A 140 8.10 -12.12 8.87
C SER A 140 8.32 -11.76 10.34
N THR A 141 9.48 -11.18 10.69
CA THR A 141 9.76 -10.72 12.07
C THR A 141 8.79 -9.64 12.56
N LEU A 142 8.26 -8.80 11.67
CA LEU A 142 7.31 -7.74 12.01
C LEU A 142 5.97 -8.32 12.47
N ALA A 143 5.38 -9.18 11.64
CA ALA A 143 4.11 -9.83 11.92
C ALA A 143 4.23 -10.80 13.10
N ALA A 144 5.32 -11.58 13.14
CA ALA A 144 5.57 -12.53 14.21
C ALA A 144 5.72 -11.84 15.57
N TYR A 145 6.46 -10.73 15.64
CA TYR A 145 6.59 -9.97 16.87
C TYR A 145 5.25 -9.40 17.34
N LEU A 146 4.51 -8.73 16.45
CA LEU A 146 3.23 -8.10 16.79
C LEU A 146 2.22 -9.14 17.30
N ASN A 147 2.09 -10.27 16.60
CA ASN A 147 1.19 -11.35 17.00
C ASN A 147 1.65 -12.04 18.29
N ALA A 148 2.95 -12.15 18.54
CA ALA A 148 3.45 -12.72 19.80
C ALA A 148 3.17 -11.82 21.03
N LEU A 149 2.77 -10.56 20.85
CA LEU A 149 2.41 -9.67 21.95
C LEU A 149 1.08 -10.06 22.61
N SER A 150 0.18 -10.76 21.91
CA SER A 150 -1.08 -11.24 22.51
C SER A 150 -0.90 -12.46 23.40
N GLY A 151 0.28 -13.08 23.45
CA GLY A 151 0.57 -14.25 24.30
C GLY A 151 0.09 -15.59 23.73
N GLU A 152 -0.77 -15.57 22.72
CA GLU A 152 -1.07 -16.69 21.84
C GLU A 152 0.16 -16.93 20.94
N GLY A 153 0.76 -18.13 21.00
CA GLY A 153 1.98 -18.43 20.24
C GLY A 153 1.85 -18.18 18.73
N VAL A 154 2.98 -17.95 18.05
CA VAL A 154 3.04 -17.72 16.59
C VAL A 154 3.80 -18.85 15.91
N HIS A 155 3.24 -19.38 14.82
CA HIS A 155 3.80 -20.47 14.02
C HIS A 155 3.89 -20.12 12.54
#